data_AF-A0A7Y5F229-F1
#
_entry.id   AF-A0A7Y5F229-F1
#
_cell.length_a   1.000
_cell.length_b   1.000
_cell.length_c   1.000
_cell.angle_alpha   90.00
_cell.angle_beta   90.00
_cell.angle_gamma   90.00
#
_symmetry.space_group_name_H-M   'P 1'
#
loop_
_entity.id
_entity.type
_entity.pdbx_description
1 polymer ?
#
loop_
_entity_poly.entity_id
_entity_poly.type
_entity_poly.pdbx_seq_one_letter_code
_entity_poly.pdbx_strand_id
1 'polypeptide(L)'
;EILLSSDSSIGVAKAMGLGMISYAEVLKRVNPDLLIVLGDRFEVLSVTAAAVVCKIPVGHIHGGELTAGAYDNSIRHAITKMSHLHFACHENYRKRIIQMGEIPESVFNVGALGVDNLSKLQLMGEEELESSIGFNF
;
A
#
# COMPACT_ATOMS: atom_id res chain seq x y z
N GLU A 1 19.14 -4.79 -1.08
CA GLU A 1 18.22 -5.94 -0.98
C GLU A 1 17.56 -5.89 0.40
N ILE A 2 16.23 -5.94 0.47
CA ILE A 2 15.48 -5.75 1.75
C ILE A 2 14.73 -7.00 2.20
N LEU A 3 14.38 -7.90 1.27
CA LEU A 3 13.68 -9.13 1.57
C LEU A 3 14.71 -10.18 1.97
N LEU A 4 14.61 -10.64 3.22
CA LEU A 4 15.31 -11.84 3.64
C LEU A 4 14.52 -13.03 3.11
N SER A 5 15.20 -14.08 2.65
CA SER A 5 14.59 -15.32 2.17
C SER A 5 14.00 -16.14 3.32
N SER A 6 13.07 -15.55 4.09
CA SER A 6 12.41 -16.14 5.24
C SER A 6 11.08 -15.44 5.51
N ASP A 7 10.00 -16.22 5.47
CA ASP A 7 8.65 -15.76 5.83
C ASP A 7 8.34 -15.91 7.33
N SER A 8 9.37 -16.20 8.14
CA SER A 8 9.22 -16.22 9.60
C SER A 8 8.93 -14.81 10.12
N SER A 9 8.21 -14.70 11.24
CA SER A 9 7.97 -13.40 11.90
C SER A 9 9.26 -12.62 12.18
N ILE A 10 10.34 -13.32 12.53
CA ILE A 10 11.68 -12.75 12.71
C ILE A 10 12.26 -12.27 11.38
N GLY A 11 12.11 -13.05 10.30
CA GLY A 11 12.53 -12.70 8.95
C GLY A 11 11.86 -11.41 8.47
N VAL A 12 10.53 -11.34 8.61
CA VAL A 12 9.74 -10.14 8.27
C VAL A 12 10.17 -8.93 9.10
N ALA A 13 10.29 -9.07 10.43
CA ALA A 13 10.72 -7.96 11.29
C ALA A 13 12.13 -7.43 10.93
N LYS A 14 13.07 -8.33 10.61
CA LYS A 14 14.40 -7.94 10.13
C LYS A 14 14.35 -7.26 8.76
N ALA A 15 13.55 -7.77 7.84
CA ALA A 15 13.33 -7.17 6.51
C ALA A 15 12.75 -5.76 6.63
N MET A 16 11.81 -5.54 7.55
CA MET A 16 11.26 -4.22 7.85
C MET A 16 12.35 -3.22 8.29
N GLY A 17 13.25 -3.65 9.19
CA GLY A 17 14.36 -2.82 9.67
C GLY A 17 15.37 -2.48 8.57
N LEU A 18 15.78 -3.48 7.78
CA LEU A 18 16.67 -3.29 6.62
C LEU A 18 16.04 -2.37 5.56
N GLY A 19 14.73 -2.55 5.33
CA GLY A 19 13.93 -1.69 4.47
C GLY A 19 14.00 -0.24 4.92
N MET A 20 13.73 0.04 6.19
CA MET A 20 13.73 1.41 6.72
C MET A 20 15.10 2.11 6.56
N ILE A 21 16.20 1.40 6.86
CA ILE A 21 17.57 1.93 6.66
C ILE A 21 17.77 2.32 5.19
N SER A 22 17.43 1.42 4.27
CA SER A 22 17.63 1.62 2.83
C SER A 22 16.70 2.70 2.26
N TYR A 23 15.44 2.74 2.71
CA TYR A 23 14.46 3.72 2.25
C TYR A 23 14.84 5.13 2.64
N ALA A 24 15.40 5.35 3.84
CA ALA A 24 15.87 6.68 4.25
C ALA A 24 16.92 7.25 3.28
N GLU A 25 17.86 6.42 2.81
CA GLU A 25 18.87 6.83 1.83
C GLU A 25 18.25 7.16 0.46
N VAL A 26 17.32 6.32 -0.02
CA VAL A 26 16.63 6.52 -1.30
C VAL A 26 15.76 7.77 -1.26
N LEU A 27 14.97 7.94 -0.20
CA LEU A 27 14.08 9.08 -0.03
C LEU A 27 14.87 10.40 0.04
N LYS A 28 16.02 10.41 0.73
CA LYS A 28 16.92 11.57 0.74
C LYS A 28 17.48 11.88 -0.66
N ARG A 29 17.83 10.86 -1.44
CA ARG A 29 18.41 11.01 -2.78
C ARG A 29 17.38 11.47 -3.81
N VAL A 30 16.20 10.86 -3.79
CA VAL A 30 15.10 11.15 -4.73
C VAL A 30 14.39 12.45 -4.33
N ASN A 31 14.28 12.72 -3.03
CA ASN A 31 13.62 13.89 -2.44
C ASN A 31 12.25 14.22 -3.08
N PRO A 32 11.29 13.28 -3.07
CA PRO A 32 9.99 13.50 -3.68
C PRO A 32 9.16 14.52 -2.88
N ASP A 33 8.35 15.30 -3.58
CA ASP A 33 7.38 16.22 -2.96
C ASP A 33 6.20 15.48 -2.29
N LEU A 34 5.92 14.26 -2.76
CA LEU A 34 4.87 13.38 -2.24
C LEU A 34 5.24 11.92 -2.51
N LEU A 35 5.10 11.07 -1.49
CA LEU A 35 5.20 9.61 -1.64
C LEU A 35 3.80 9.01 -1.73
N ILE A 36 3.51 8.26 -2.80
CA ILE A 36 2.26 7.49 -2.93
C ILE A 36 2.50 6.06 -2.46
N VAL A 37 1.64 5.58 -1.57
CA VAL A 37 1.67 4.21 -1.05
C VAL A 37 0.30 3.54 -1.20
N LEU A 38 0.29 2.24 -1.44
CA LEU A 38 -0.93 1.45 -1.61
C LEU A 38 -0.93 0.26 -0.65
N GLY A 39 -2.08 0.03 0.00
CA GLY A 39 -2.32 -1.17 0.80
C GLY A 39 -1.71 -1.09 2.20
N ASP A 40 -1.23 -2.22 2.69
CA ASP A 40 -1.08 -2.50 4.12
C ASP A 40 0.02 -3.51 4.45
N ARG A 41 0.89 -3.81 3.49
CA ARG A 41 1.98 -4.76 3.72
C ARG A 41 3.07 -4.15 4.60
N PHE A 42 3.86 -5.01 5.25
CA PHE A 42 4.91 -4.62 6.19
C PHE A 42 5.98 -3.72 5.55
N GLU A 43 6.32 -3.91 4.27
CA GLU A 43 7.29 -3.06 3.59
C GLU A 43 6.74 -1.66 3.32
N VAL A 44 5.42 -1.54 3.15
CA VAL A 44 4.71 -0.26 2.97
C VAL A 44 4.73 0.53 4.27
N LEU A 45 4.55 -0.17 5.41
CA LEU A 45 4.74 0.42 6.73
C LEU A 45 6.16 0.98 6.91
N SER A 46 7.18 0.20 6.55
CA SER A 46 8.58 0.60 6.67
C SER A 46 8.91 1.85 5.83
N VAL A 47 8.47 1.92 4.57
CA VAL A 47 8.73 3.10 3.73
C VAL A 47 7.92 4.32 4.18
N THR A 48 6.69 4.12 4.64
CA THR A 48 5.84 5.21 5.17
C THR A 48 6.45 5.82 6.42
N ALA A 49 6.90 4.98 7.36
CA ALA A 49 7.56 5.47 8.57
C ALA A 49 8.87 6.22 8.26
N ALA A 50 9.67 5.72 7.30
CA ALA A 50 10.85 6.44 6.84
C ALA A 50 10.49 7.81 6.22
N ALA A 51 9.45 7.88 5.39
CA ALA A 51 8.99 9.11 4.76
C ALA A 51 8.56 10.17 5.78
N VAL A 52 7.82 9.78 6.82
CA VAL A 52 7.44 10.70 7.92
C VAL A 52 8.67 11.31 8.60
N VAL A 53 9.67 10.50 8.92
CA VAL A 53 10.92 10.99 9.55
C VAL A 53 11.68 11.92 8.59
N CYS A 54 11.69 11.60 7.30
CA CYS A 54 12.26 12.44 6.24
C CYS A 54 11.42 13.69 5.91
N LYS A 55 10.27 13.90 6.56
CA LYS A 55 9.34 15.01 6.32
C LYS A 55 8.77 15.05 4.89
N ILE A 56 8.61 13.88 4.30
CA ILE A 56 8.00 13.72 2.98
C ILE A 56 6.50 13.42 3.19
N PRO A 57 5.59 14.25 2.63
CA PRO A 57 4.16 13.97 2.67
C PRO A 57 3.82 12.62 2.05
N VAL A 58 2.81 11.93 2.57
CA VAL A 58 2.39 10.61 2.10
C VAL A 58 0.93 10.62 1.66
N GLY A 59 0.65 10.08 0.47
CA GLY A 59 -0.68 9.78 -0.02
C GLY A 59 -0.97 8.28 0.07
N HIS A 60 -1.97 7.88 0.86
CA HIS A 60 -2.32 6.48 1.09
C HIS A 60 -3.55 6.06 0.30
N ILE A 61 -3.38 5.04 -0.52
CA ILE A 61 -4.44 4.41 -1.32
C ILE A 61 -4.90 3.12 -0.62
N HIS A 62 -6.20 2.85 -0.65
CA HIS A 62 -6.82 1.67 0.01
C HIS A 62 -6.74 1.70 1.55
N GLY A 63 -6.66 2.90 2.14
CA GLY A 63 -6.84 3.10 3.57
C GLY A 63 -8.26 2.81 4.05
N GLY A 64 -8.42 2.58 5.35
CA GLY A 64 -9.74 2.42 5.98
C GLY A 64 -10.48 1.12 5.68
N GLU A 65 -9.89 0.16 4.97
CA GLU A 65 -10.47 -1.18 4.79
C GLU A 65 -10.34 -2.04 6.05
N LEU A 66 -11.07 -3.16 6.09
CA LEU A 66 -10.97 -4.18 7.13
C LEU A 66 -10.80 -5.56 6.50
N THR A 67 -9.76 -6.29 6.93
CA THR A 67 -9.47 -7.67 6.58
C THR A 67 -9.51 -8.51 7.85
N ALA A 68 -10.56 -9.32 8.03
CA ALA A 68 -10.77 -10.05 9.28
C ALA A 68 -9.60 -11.01 9.57
N GLY A 69 -9.07 -10.95 10.80
CA GLY A 69 -8.02 -11.88 11.28
C GLY A 69 -6.60 -11.60 10.79
N ALA A 70 -6.37 -10.59 9.95
CA ALA A 70 -5.03 -10.23 9.48
C ALA A 70 -4.41 -9.10 10.32
N TYR A 71 -3.13 -9.22 10.66
CA TYR A 71 -2.36 -8.13 11.29
C TYR A 71 -2.22 -6.92 10.36
N ASP A 72 -2.48 -7.11 9.07
CA ASP A 72 -2.54 -6.08 8.03
C ASP A 72 -3.52 -4.95 8.38
N ASN A 73 -4.58 -5.19 9.18
CA ASN A 73 -5.45 -4.10 9.66
C ASN A 73 -4.68 -3.07 10.48
N SER A 74 -3.89 -3.54 11.45
CA SER A 74 -3.09 -2.68 12.31
C SER A 74 -2.08 -1.91 11.47
N ILE A 75 -1.47 -2.57 10.49
CA ILE A 75 -0.53 -1.92 9.56
C ILE A 75 -1.25 -0.87 8.72
N ARG A 76 -2.39 -1.21 8.11
CA ARG A 76 -3.19 -0.29 7.29
C ARG A 76 -3.57 0.96 8.05
N HIS A 77 -4.04 0.81 9.29
CA HIS A 77 -4.43 1.95 10.13
C HIS A 77 -3.22 2.77 10.60
N ALA A 78 -2.08 2.13 10.87
CA ALA A 78 -0.84 2.84 11.15
C ALA A 78 -0.36 3.67 9.95
N ILE A 79 -0.39 3.09 8.73
CA ILE A 79 -0.07 3.79 7.48
C ILE A 79 -1.02 4.97 7.29
N THR A 80 -2.33 4.77 7.50
CA THR A 80 -3.31 5.87 7.45
C THR A 80 -2.93 6.98 8.41
N LYS A 81 -2.62 6.71 9.69
CA LYS A 81 -2.25 7.78 10.64
C LYS A 81 -0.93 8.50 10.32
N MET A 82 -0.06 7.88 9.53
CA MET A 82 1.18 8.50 9.05
C MET A 82 1.01 9.25 7.72
N SER A 83 -0.17 9.16 7.11
CA SER A 83 -0.44 9.71 5.79
C SER A 83 -1.18 11.04 5.86
N HIS A 84 -0.92 11.90 4.87
CA HIS A 84 -1.41 13.27 4.81
C HIS A 84 -2.62 13.38 3.88
N LEU A 85 -2.66 12.56 2.82
CA LEU A 85 -3.75 12.46 1.87
C LEU A 85 -4.23 11.02 1.81
N HIS A 86 -5.53 10.83 1.63
CA HIS A 86 -6.15 9.51 1.68
C HIS A 86 -7.07 9.28 0.49
N PHE A 87 -6.85 8.19 -0.22
CA PHE A 87 -7.60 7.79 -1.42
C PHE A 87 -8.30 6.47 -1.14
N ALA A 88 -9.51 6.56 -0.58
CA ALA A 88 -10.36 5.44 -0.27
C ALA A 88 -11.07 4.92 -1.52
N CYS A 89 -11.32 3.61 -1.58
CA CYS A 89 -12.02 3.00 -2.70
C CYS A 89 -13.55 2.89 -2.52
N HIS A 90 -14.06 3.21 -1.33
CA HIS A 90 -15.49 3.18 -1.00
C HIS A 90 -15.83 4.15 0.13
N GLU A 91 -17.07 4.63 0.18
CA GLU A 91 -17.51 5.64 1.16
C GLU A 91 -17.42 5.14 2.61
N ASN A 92 -17.71 3.86 2.84
CA ASN A 92 -17.55 3.25 4.16
C ASN A 92 -16.10 3.29 4.65
N TYR A 93 -15.12 3.19 3.76
CA TYR A 93 -13.70 3.23 4.11
C TYR A 93 -13.27 4.67 4.38
N ARG A 94 -13.71 5.62 3.54
CA ARG A 94 -13.56 7.06 3.80
C ARG A 94 -14.08 7.46 5.19
N LYS A 95 -15.29 7.02 5.55
CA LYS A 95 -15.87 7.28 6.87
C LYS A 95 -15.01 6.72 8.00
N ARG A 96 -14.41 5.53 7.82
CA ARG A 96 -13.50 4.93 8.81
C ARG A 96 -12.20 5.71 8.94
N ILE A 97 -11.64 6.19 7.84
CA ILE A 97 -10.44 7.05 7.85
C ILE A 97 -10.73 8.33 8.64
N ILE A 98 -11.86 8.99 8.37
CA ILE A 98 -12.30 10.17 9.13
C ILE A 98 -12.52 9.83 10.61
N GLN A 99 -13.12 8.67 10.90
CA GLN A 99 -13.32 8.20 12.28
C GLN A 99 -12.00 7.99 13.04
N MET A 100 -10.91 7.66 12.35
CA MET A 100 -9.55 7.58 12.94
C MET A 100 -8.91 8.96 13.20
N GLY A 101 -9.64 10.04 12.97
CA GLY A 101 -9.22 11.41 13.24
C GLY A 101 -8.51 12.09 12.07
N GLU A 102 -8.63 11.56 10.85
CA GLU A 102 -8.18 12.27 9.65
C GLU A 102 -9.15 13.38 9.26
N ILE A 103 -8.61 14.46 8.70
CA ILE A 103 -9.35 15.66 8.31
C ILE A 103 -10.21 15.34 7.08
N PRO A 104 -11.54 15.54 7.08
CA PRO A 104 -12.42 15.17 5.97
C PRO A 104 -12.01 15.71 4.59
N GLU A 105 -11.38 16.88 4.57
CA GLU A 105 -10.88 17.56 3.38
C GLU A 105 -9.64 16.89 2.76
N SER A 106 -8.92 16.04 3.50
CA SER A 106 -7.80 15.24 3.00
C SER A 106 -8.17 13.79 2.67
N VAL A 107 -9.45 13.42 2.84
CA VAL A 107 -9.95 12.05 2.59
C VAL A 107 -10.90 12.04 1.41
N PHE A 108 -10.48 11.38 0.33
CA PHE A 108 -11.20 11.30 -0.94
C PHE A 108 -11.70 9.87 -1.17
N ASN A 109 -12.94 9.73 -1.62
CA ASN A 109 -13.45 8.47 -2.15
C ASN A 109 -13.30 8.53 -3.68
N VAL A 110 -12.35 7.78 -4.22
CA VAL A 110 -11.96 7.81 -5.64
C VAL A 110 -12.20 6.49 -6.36
N GLY A 111 -12.80 5.51 -5.68
CA GLY A 111 -12.98 4.16 -6.24
C GLY A 111 -11.71 3.30 -6.18
N ALA A 112 -11.81 2.07 -6.66
CA ALA A 112 -10.71 1.12 -6.65
C ALA A 112 -9.94 1.18 -7.97
N LEU A 113 -8.63 1.47 -7.90
CA LEU A 113 -7.75 1.55 -9.08
C LEU A 113 -7.76 0.30 -9.95
N GLY A 114 -7.95 -0.88 -9.33
CA GLY A 114 -8.03 -2.14 -10.06
C GLY A 114 -9.21 -2.21 -11.04
N VAL A 115 -10.33 -1.54 -10.72
CA VAL A 115 -11.51 -1.52 -11.60
C VAL A 115 -11.27 -0.67 -12.84
N ASP A 116 -10.50 0.42 -12.71
CA ASP A 116 -10.13 1.25 -13.87
C ASP A 116 -9.31 0.45 -14.88
N ASN A 117 -8.45 -0.46 -14.42
CA ASN A 117 -7.66 -1.34 -15.29
C ASN A 117 -8.55 -2.32 -16.05
N LEU A 118 -9.62 -2.86 -15.44
CA LEU A 118 -10.53 -3.79 -16.12
C LEU A 118 -11.16 -3.18 -17.38
N SER A 119 -11.46 -1.89 -17.36
CA SER A 119 -12.04 -1.20 -18.53
C SER A 119 -11.09 -1.10 -19.73
N LYS A 120 -9.78 -1.26 -19.51
CA LYS A 120 -8.73 -1.12 -20.52
C LYS A 120 -8.03 -2.44 -20.84
N LEU A 121 -8.33 -3.50 -20.10
CA LEU A 121 -7.64 -4.78 -20.24
C LEU A 121 -8.13 -5.48 -21.51
N GLN A 122 -7.20 -5.83 -22.40
CA GLN A 122 -7.47 -6.78 -23.47
C GLN A 122 -7.38 -8.18 -22.87
N LEU A 123 -8.49 -8.90 -22.88
CA LEU A 123 -8.57 -10.26 -22.36
C LEU A 123 -8.02 -11.24 -23.39
N MET A 124 -7.21 -12.20 -22.93
CA MET A 124 -6.75 -13.31 -23.75
C MET A 124 -7.94 -14.19 -24.14
N GLY A 125 -7.94 -14.67 -25.38
CA GLY A 125 -8.81 -15.78 -25.77
C GLY A 125 -8.41 -17.08 -25.07
N GLU A 126 -9.28 -18.08 -25.11
CA GLU A 126 -9.03 -19.40 -24.49
C GLU A 126 -7.73 -20.03 -25.01
N GLU A 127 -7.56 -20.14 -26.33
CA GLU A 127 -6.35 -20.70 -26.96
C GLU A 127 -5.07 -19.92 -26.59
N GLU A 128 -5.17 -18.59 -26.49
CA GLU A 128 -4.04 -17.73 -26.12
C GLU A 128 -3.66 -17.94 -24.65
N LEU A 129 -4.65 -18.08 -23.78
CA LEU A 129 -4.44 -18.40 -22.37
C LEU A 129 -3.78 -19.78 -22.24
N GLU A 130 -4.33 -20.82 -22.87
CA GLU A 130 -3.78 -22.19 -22.84
C GLU A 130 -2.31 -22.23 -23.27
N SER A 131 -1.99 -21.54 -24.37
CA SER A 131 -0.62 -21.44 -24.87
C SER A 131 0.30 -20.71 -23.88
N SER A 132 -0.19 -19.64 -23.24
CA SER A 132 0.61 -18.84 -22.31
C SER A 132 1.00 -19.57 -21.01
N ILE A 133 0.11 -20.45 -20.52
CA ILE A 133 0.34 -21.20 -19.27
C ILE A 133 0.80 -22.65 -19.51
N GLY A 134 0.79 -23.11 -20.76
CA GLY A 134 1.18 -24.49 -21.12
C GLY A 134 0.23 -25.55 -20.59
N PHE A 135 -1.06 -25.22 -20.48
CA PHE A 135 -2.10 -26.08 -19.92
C PHE A 135 -3.37 -25.94 -20.75
N ASN A 136 -3.96 -27.08 -21.15
CA ASN A 136 -5.22 -27.12 -21.89
C ASN A 136 -6.37 -27.44 -20.91
N PHE A 137 -7.49 -26.72 -21.02
CA PHE A 137 -8.64 -26.88 -20.12
C PHE A 137 -9.55 -28.07 -20.48
#